data_AF-A0A2V7D580-F1
#
_entry.id   AF-A0A2V7D580-F1
#
_cell.length_a   1.000
_cell.length_b   1.000
_cell.length_c   1.000
_cell.angle_alpha   90.00
_cell.angle_beta   90.00
_cell.angle_gamma   90.00
#
_symmetry.space_group_name_H-M   'P 1'
#
loop_
_entity.id
_entity.type
_entity.pdbx_description
1 polymer ?
#
loop_
_entity_poly.entity_id
_entity_poly.type
_entity_poly.pdbx_seq_one_letter_code
_entity_poly.pdbx_strand_id
1 'polypeptide(L)'
;GRPTLLQHGIVDDGNPGHYRYFPSLAVDQAGNVALAYNFSSATDYPGIRYTPISAGAQGSETVLKAGEVTLQEPRYGDYAATALDPHDRLTIWHIGEYAKLLADTFSEWGTWLSAIKIGP
;
A
#
# COMPACT_ATOMS: atom_id res chain seq x y z
N GLY A 1 6.13 -18.20 24.36
CA GLY A 1 7.44 -18.14 23.67
C GLY A 1 8.03 -16.75 23.83
N ARG A 2 9.36 -16.62 23.72
CA ARG A 2 10.03 -15.30 23.71
C ARG A 2 9.98 -14.74 22.28
N PRO A 3 9.41 -13.55 22.04
CA PRO A 3 9.46 -12.92 20.71
C PRO A 3 10.91 -12.72 20.24
N THR A 4 11.14 -12.94 18.95
CA THR A 4 12.44 -12.70 18.30
C THR A 4 12.23 -11.77 17.12
N LEU A 5 13.14 -10.82 16.94
CA LEU A 5 13.16 -9.97 15.75
C LEU A 5 13.61 -10.81 14.56
N LEU A 6 12.73 -11.00 13.57
CA LEU A 6 13.07 -11.71 12.33
C LEU A 6 13.71 -10.76 11.31
N GLN A 7 13.17 -9.55 11.17
CA GLN A 7 13.60 -8.57 10.19
C GLN A 7 13.23 -7.15 10.64
N HIS A 8 14.04 -6.18 10.24
CA HIS A 8 13.76 -4.75 10.35
C HIS A 8 14.40 -4.02 9.16
N GLY A 9 13.89 -2.86 8.81
CA GLY A 9 14.37 -2.07 7.69
C GLY A 9 13.56 -0.79 7.51
N ILE A 10 13.91 -0.02 6.49
CA ILE A 10 13.19 1.18 6.07
C ILE A 10 12.62 0.92 4.67
N VAL A 11 11.33 1.17 4.51
CA VAL A 11 10.67 1.12 3.21
C VAL A 11 10.63 2.54 2.65
N ASP A 12 11.72 2.90 2.00
CA ASP A 12 11.93 4.17 1.32
C ASP A 12 12.89 3.94 0.14
N ASP A 13 12.76 4.74 -0.91
CA ASP A 13 13.61 4.65 -2.10
C ASP A 13 14.76 5.68 -2.10
N GLY A 14 14.90 6.45 -1.03
CA GLY A 14 15.95 7.46 -0.86
C GLY A 14 15.76 8.70 -1.73
N ASN A 15 14.67 8.79 -2.50
CA ASN A 15 14.40 9.90 -3.40
C ASN A 15 13.68 11.02 -2.64
N PRO A 16 14.30 12.21 -2.49
CA PRO A 16 13.63 13.34 -1.88
C PRO A 16 12.36 13.70 -2.64
N GLY A 17 11.26 13.90 -1.92
CA GLY A 17 9.96 14.23 -2.52
C GLY A 17 9.11 13.03 -2.92
N HIS A 18 9.56 11.80 -2.64
CA HIS A 18 8.72 10.61 -2.64
C HIS A 18 8.24 10.33 -1.23
N TYR A 19 6.93 10.19 -1.05
CA TYR A 19 6.35 10.03 0.27
C TYR A 19 5.54 8.76 0.34
N ARG A 20 5.76 7.96 1.39
CA ARG A 20 5.01 6.74 1.72
C ARG A 20 4.37 6.93 3.08
N TYR A 21 3.06 6.75 3.17
CA TYR A 21 2.30 7.09 4.37
C TYR A 21 1.07 6.18 4.52
N PHE A 22 0.53 6.11 5.74
CA PHE A 22 -0.61 5.24 6.11
C PHE A 22 -0.41 3.75 5.73
N PRO A 23 0.61 3.08 6.29
CA PRO A 23 0.92 1.70 5.93
C PRO A 23 -0.10 0.72 6.51
N SER A 24 -0.33 -0.36 5.76
CA SER A 24 -1.06 -1.55 6.19
C SER A 24 -0.40 -2.79 5.62
N LEU A 25 -0.37 -3.89 6.38
CA LEU A 25 0.30 -5.12 5.94
C LEU A 25 -0.46 -6.38 6.33
N ALA A 26 -0.22 -7.45 5.58
CA ALA A 26 -0.56 -8.82 5.95
C ALA A 26 0.55 -9.76 5.50
N VAL A 27 0.55 -10.97 6.06
CA VAL A 27 1.53 -12.02 5.78
C VAL A 27 0.79 -13.23 5.24
N ASP A 28 1.27 -13.81 4.14
CA ASP A 28 0.72 -15.05 3.58
C ASP A 28 1.25 -16.31 4.29
N GLN A 29 0.72 -17.48 3.92
CA GLN A 29 1.15 -18.76 4.50
C GLN A 29 2.63 -19.09 4.23
N ALA A 30 3.22 -18.54 3.16
CA ALA A 30 4.63 -18.73 2.82
C ALA A 30 5.55 -17.77 3.60
N GLY A 31 4.99 -16.86 4.40
CA GLY A 31 5.74 -15.87 5.16
C GLY A 31 6.11 -14.63 4.35
N ASN A 32 5.51 -14.43 3.17
CA ASN A 32 5.68 -13.20 2.41
C ASN A 32 4.80 -12.10 3.01
N VAL A 33 5.34 -10.90 3.11
CA VAL A 33 4.61 -9.72 3.58
C VAL A 33 4.22 -8.89 2.37
N ALA A 34 2.93 -8.56 2.26
CA ALA A 34 2.52 -7.43 1.41
C ALA A 34 2.42 -6.19 2.31
N LEU A 35 3.29 -5.21 2.10
CA LEU A 35 3.23 -3.91 2.75
C LEU A 35 2.70 -2.89 1.75
N ALA A 36 1.44 -2.48 1.95
CA ALA A 36 0.78 -1.47 1.15
C ALA A 36 0.72 -0.14 1.90
N TYR A 37 0.69 0.95 1.15
CA TYR A 37 0.69 2.31 1.67
C TYR A 37 0.19 3.29 0.60
N ASN A 38 -0.14 4.49 1.06
CA ASN A 38 -0.31 5.60 0.16
C ASN A 38 1.03 6.14 -0.32
N PHE A 39 1.06 6.60 -1.58
CA PHE A 39 2.22 7.23 -2.19
C PHE A 39 1.83 8.54 -2.88
N SER A 40 2.67 9.57 -2.74
CA SER A 40 2.63 10.76 -3.60
C SER A 40 4.03 11.30 -3.87
N SER A 41 4.14 12.09 -4.94
CA SER A 41 5.33 12.83 -5.32
C SER A 41 4.96 14.12 -6.04
N ALA A 42 5.95 14.87 -6.54
CA ALA A 42 5.69 16.03 -7.41
C ALA A 42 5.04 15.63 -8.76
N THR A 43 5.14 14.36 -9.17
CA THR A 43 4.60 13.84 -10.44
C THR A 43 3.50 12.80 -10.25
N ASP A 44 3.26 12.36 -9.03
CA ASP A 44 2.24 11.37 -8.68
C ASP A 44 1.26 11.96 -7.66
N TYR A 45 -0.02 11.98 -8.02
CA TYR A 45 -1.08 12.26 -7.06
C TYR A 45 -1.18 11.15 -5.99
N PRO A 46 -1.75 11.45 -4.81
CA PRO A 46 -1.94 10.47 -3.74
C PRO A 46 -2.68 9.22 -4.24
N GLY A 47 -1.94 8.12 -4.35
CA GLY A 47 -2.43 6.82 -4.77
C GLY A 47 -2.05 5.74 -3.77
N ILE A 48 -2.16 4.49 -4.20
CA ILE A 48 -1.85 3.29 -3.42
C ILE A 48 -0.76 2.51 -4.14
N ARG A 49 0.28 2.17 -3.41
CA ARG A 49 1.35 1.28 -3.85
C ARG A 49 1.57 0.17 -2.82
N TYR A 50 2.24 -0.89 -3.22
CA TYR A 50 2.73 -1.91 -2.30
C TYR A 50 4.13 -2.36 -2.66
N THR A 51 4.85 -2.88 -1.68
CA THR A 51 6.08 -3.65 -1.89
C THR A 51 5.93 -5.03 -1.24
N PRO A 52 6.34 -6.11 -1.93
CA PRO A 52 6.44 -7.42 -1.31
C PRO A 52 7.74 -7.50 -0.48
N ILE A 53 7.70 -8.16 0.67
CA ILE A 53 8.89 -8.58 1.41
C ILE A 53 8.86 -10.10 1.48
N SER A 54 9.80 -10.76 0.83
CA SER A 54 9.90 -12.22 0.78
C SER A 54 11.33 -12.66 1.03
N ALA A 55 11.50 -13.75 1.79
CA ALA A 55 12.81 -14.30 2.15
C ALA A 55 13.80 -13.25 2.70
N GLY A 56 13.30 -12.26 3.46
CA GLY A 56 14.13 -11.20 4.05
C GLY A 56 14.50 -10.05 3.11
N ALA A 57 14.01 -10.04 1.86
CA ALA A 57 14.30 -9.01 0.87
C ALA A 57 13.04 -8.20 0.50
N GLN A 58 13.18 -6.88 0.46
CA GLN A 58 12.16 -5.98 -0.09
C GLN A 58 12.23 -6.04 -1.63
N GLY A 59 11.09 -6.29 -2.27
CA GLY A 59 10.95 -6.28 -3.72
C GLY A 59 10.63 -4.89 -4.29
N SER A 60 10.51 -4.83 -5.61
CA SER A 60 10.12 -3.58 -6.29
C SER A 60 8.72 -3.14 -5.89
N GLU A 61 8.54 -1.84 -5.73
CA GLU A 61 7.25 -1.23 -5.50
C GLU A 61 6.35 -1.38 -6.74
N THR A 62 5.07 -1.62 -6.51
CA THR A 62 4.05 -1.77 -7.56
C THR A 62 2.87 -0.84 -7.27
N VAL A 63 2.37 -0.18 -8.30
CA VAL A 63 1.18 0.68 -8.22
C VAL A 63 -0.07 -0.20 -8.18
N LEU A 64 -0.85 -0.10 -7.09
CA LEU A 64 -2.17 -0.72 -6.99
C LEU A 64 -3.24 0.17 -7.60
N LYS A 65 -3.17 1.48 -7.33
CA LYS A 65 -4.06 2.50 -7.88
C LYS A 65 -3.36 3.86 -7.88
N ALA A 66 -3.17 4.46 -9.04
CA ALA A 66 -2.71 5.85 -9.12
C ALA A 66 -3.80 6.82 -8.63
N GLY A 67 -3.38 7.90 -7.97
CA GLY A 67 -4.24 9.06 -7.72
C GLY A 67 -4.53 9.82 -9.02
N GLU A 68 -5.58 10.62 -9.01
CA GLU A 68 -6.13 11.28 -10.20
C GLU A 68 -6.04 12.81 -10.12
N VAL A 69 -5.98 13.35 -8.90
CA VAL A 69 -6.04 14.79 -8.64
C VAL A 69 -5.30 15.13 -7.34
N THR A 70 -4.90 16.39 -7.18
CA THR A 70 -4.51 16.90 -5.87
C THR A 70 -5.69 16.84 -4.91
N LEU A 71 -5.49 16.28 -3.72
CA LEU A 71 -6.52 16.20 -2.69
C LEU A 71 -6.42 17.41 -1.75
N GLN A 72 -7.51 18.16 -1.61
CA GLN A 72 -7.63 19.30 -0.68
C GLN A 72 -8.64 18.99 0.41
N GLU A 73 -8.40 17.93 1.18
CA GLU A 73 -9.32 17.46 2.21
C GLU A 73 -8.53 17.29 3.55
N PRO A 74 -9.11 17.67 4.71
CA PRO A 74 -8.42 17.68 6.00
C PRO A 74 -8.18 16.30 6.67
N ARG A 75 -8.80 15.22 6.18
CA ARG A 75 -8.80 13.83 6.68
C ARG A 75 -8.65 12.79 5.56
N TYR A 76 -7.43 12.30 5.40
CA TYR A 76 -7.08 11.24 4.45
C TYR A 76 -6.25 10.16 5.15
N GLY A 77 -6.41 8.90 4.75
CA GLY A 77 -5.64 7.76 5.29
C GLY A 77 -6.30 7.00 6.43
N ASP A 78 -7.51 7.39 6.84
CA ASP A 78 -8.25 6.75 7.93
C ASP A 78 -8.75 5.35 7.53
N TYR A 79 -8.90 5.08 6.22
CA TYR A 79 -9.51 3.87 5.70
C TYR A 79 -8.52 3.05 4.87
N ALA A 80 -7.67 2.27 5.56
CA ALA A 80 -6.80 1.27 4.94
C ALA A 80 -6.79 -0.04 5.73
N ALA A 81 -6.87 -1.17 5.02
CA ALA A 81 -6.73 -2.48 5.62
C ALA A 81 -6.10 -3.48 4.65
N THR A 82 -5.32 -4.40 5.19
CA THR A 82 -4.67 -5.48 4.45
C THR A 82 -4.96 -6.79 5.17
N ALA A 83 -5.46 -7.79 4.45
CA ALA A 83 -5.90 -9.04 5.05
C ALA A 83 -5.59 -10.24 4.15
N LEU A 84 -5.17 -11.33 4.76
CA LEU A 84 -4.99 -12.61 4.09
C LEU A 84 -6.35 -13.24 3.78
N ASP A 85 -6.52 -13.74 2.55
CA ASP A 85 -7.68 -14.54 2.17
C ASP A 85 -7.63 -15.91 2.89
N PRO A 86 -8.62 -16.25 3.73
CA PRO A 86 -8.61 -17.52 4.45
C PRO A 86 -8.84 -18.74 3.56
N HIS A 87 -9.33 -18.58 2.31
CA HIS A 87 -9.65 -19.70 1.42
C HIS A 87 -8.42 -20.35 0.83
N ASP A 88 -7.45 -19.55 0.36
CA ASP A 88 -6.21 -20.06 -0.24
C ASP A 88 -4.97 -19.82 0.62
N ARG A 89 -5.06 -18.91 1.61
CA ARG A 89 -3.95 -18.48 2.48
C ARG A 89 -2.73 -17.96 1.72
N LEU A 90 -2.92 -17.49 0.49
CA LEU A 90 -1.90 -16.94 -0.41
C LEU A 90 -2.29 -15.56 -0.95
N THR A 91 -3.57 -15.35 -1.26
CA THR A 91 -4.06 -14.06 -1.76
C THR A 91 -4.16 -13.08 -0.60
N ILE A 92 -3.55 -11.91 -0.74
CA ILE A 92 -3.69 -10.80 0.20
C ILE A 92 -4.57 -9.73 -0.44
N TRP A 93 -5.64 -9.36 0.25
CA TRP A 93 -6.50 -8.26 -0.13
C TRP A 93 -6.00 -6.97 0.52
N HIS A 94 -5.93 -5.89 -0.25
CA HIS A 94 -5.69 -4.55 0.26
C HIS A 94 -6.81 -3.61 -0.16
N ILE A 95 -7.36 -2.89 0.81
CA ILE A 95 -8.29 -1.78 0.62
C ILE A 95 -7.62 -0.50 1.12
N GLY A 96 -7.74 0.57 0.34
CA GLY A 96 -7.15 1.86 0.68
C GLY A 96 -7.80 3.02 -0.07
N GLU A 97 -7.50 4.22 0.39
CA GLU A 97 -7.97 5.45 -0.22
C GLU A 97 -7.02 5.93 -1.32
N TYR A 98 -7.54 6.51 -2.40
CA TYR A 98 -6.76 7.24 -3.42
C TYR A 98 -7.42 8.59 -3.68
N ALA A 99 -6.64 9.60 -4.08
CA ALA A 99 -7.18 10.88 -4.50
C ALA A 99 -7.95 10.70 -5.82
N LYS A 100 -9.25 10.95 -5.77
CA LYS A 100 -10.19 10.71 -6.85
C LYS A 100 -10.73 12.03 -7.39
N LEU A 101 -10.78 12.15 -8.71
CA LEU A 101 -11.43 13.29 -9.36
C LEU A 101 -12.94 13.05 -9.41
N LEU A 102 -13.71 13.95 -8.81
CA LEU A 102 -15.17 13.99 -8.86
C LEU A 102 -15.63 15.19 -9.69
N ALA A 103 -16.12 14.95 -10.91
CA ALA A 103 -16.43 16.01 -11.87
C ALA A 103 -15.25 16.99 -12.07
N ASP A 104 -15.38 17.97 -12.97
CA ASP A 104 -14.21 18.71 -13.48
C ASP A 104 -13.46 19.58 -12.44
N THR A 105 -13.94 19.70 -11.20
CA THR A 105 -13.34 20.58 -10.18
C THR A 105 -13.36 20.08 -8.73
N PHE A 106 -14.02 18.95 -8.41
CA PHE A 106 -14.06 18.47 -7.03
C PHE A 106 -13.08 17.31 -6.82
N SER A 107 -12.25 17.41 -5.79
CA SER A 107 -11.40 16.31 -5.34
C SER A 107 -11.98 15.71 -4.07
N GLU A 108 -12.09 14.39 -4.02
CA GLU A 108 -12.37 13.65 -2.79
C GLU A 108 -11.50 12.39 -2.76
N TRP A 109 -11.47 11.66 -1.66
CA TRP A 109 -10.90 10.33 -1.69
C TRP A 109 -11.92 9.32 -2.23
N GLY A 110 -11.40 8.30 -2.93
CA GLY A 110 -12.15 7.12 -3.31
C GLY A 110 -11.51 5.88 -2.71
N THR A 111 -12.28 4.81 -2.56
CA THR A 111 -11.76 3.52 -2.10
C THR A 111 -11.41 2.62 -3.28
N TRP A 112 -10.29 1.91 -3.17
CA TRP A 112 -9.89 0.89 -4.13
C TRP A 112 -9.58 -0.43 -3.43
N LEU A 113 -9.91 -1.55 -4.06
CA LEU A 113 -9.63 -2.90 -3.60
C LEU A 113 -8.71 -3.60 -4.60
N SER A 114 -7.62 -4.17 -4.11
CA SER A 114 -6.67 -4.95 -4.90
C SER A 114 -6.42 -6.32 -4.27
N ALA A 115 -6.29 -7.33 -5.13
CA ALA A 115 -5.73 -8.63 -4.77
C ALA A 115 -4.22 -8.61 -5.07
N ILE A 116 -3.42 -9.11 -4.13
CA ILE A 116 -1.97 -9.22 -4.20
C ILE A 116 -1.61 -10.69 -4.02
N LYS A 117 -0.76 -11.22 -4.89
CA LYS A 117 -0.17 -12.55 -4.75
C LYS A 117 1.33 -12.46 -4.98
N ILE A 118 2.12 -12.94 -4.01
CA ILE A 118 3.58 -12.84 -4.03
C ILE A 118 4.14 -14.20 -4.44
N GLY A 119 4.70 -14.27 -5.66
CA GLY A 119 5.15 -15.53 -6.24
C GLY A 119 4.01 -16.36 -6.85
N PRO A 120 4.34 -17.56 -7.39
CA PRO A 120 3.38 -18.45 -8.05
C PRO A 120 2.29 -18.99 -7.11
#